data_AF-A0A212QQN7-F1
#
_entry.id   AF-A0A212QQN7-F1
#
_cell.length_a   1.000
_cell.length_b   1.000
_cell.length_c   1.000
_cell.angle_alpha   90.00
_cell.angle_beta   90.00
_cell.angle_gamma   90.00
#
_symmetry.space_group_name_H-M   'P 1'
#
loop_
_entity.id
_entity.type
_entity.pdbx_description
1 polymer ?
#
loop_
_entity_poly.entity_id
_entity_poly.type
_entity_poly.pdbx_seq_one_letter_code
_entity_poly.pdbx_strand_id
1 'polypeptide(L)'
;MPRQRMRWPLALALAAAGLGLIGGLAWALRPRAEAETAALARRSLREATHQLDLFLQTYPTAPGEARGALQRARSAFDQAAGHLSLTRPAEVRQGRADFEQLQALTAAEAPPETVLPLARRLRERIQALQGE
;
A
#
# COMPACT_ATOMS: atom_id res chain seq x y z
N MET A 1 -49.84 -23.89 38.07
CA MET A 1 -48.49 -23.76 37.49
C MET A 1 -48.39 -24.60 36.21
N PRO A 2 -48.59 -24.05 35.01
CA PRO A 2 -48.37 -24.80 33.78
C PRO A 2 -46.90 -24.71 33.34
N ARG A 3 -46.35 -25.89 33.05
CA ARG A 3 -44.97 -26.17 32.65
C ARG A 3 -44.64 -25.51 31.31
N GLN A 4 -43.64 -24.63 31.34
CA GLN A 4 -43.00 -24.01 30.18
C GLN A 4 -42.16 -25.06 29.44
N ARG A 5 -42.80 -25.87 28.58
CA ARG A 5 -42.11 -26.89 27.76
C ARG A 5 -41.75 -26.33 26.39
N MET A 6 -40.44 -26.34 26.13
CA MET A 6 -39.78 -26.52 24.83
C MET A 6 -40.16 -25.56 23.69
N ARG A 7 -39.47 -24.41 23.64
CA ARG A 7 -39.18 -23.67 22.38
C ARG A 7 -37.68 -23.48 22.13
N TRP A 8 -36.83 -24.21 22.86
CA TRP A 8 -35.36 -24.10 22.79
C TRP A 8 -34.70 -24.61 21.48
N PRO A 9 -35.16 -25.69 20.81
CA PRO A 9 -34.41 -26.21 19.66
C PRO A 9 -34.59 -25.35 18.38
N LEU A 10 -35.72 -24.65 18.24
CA LEU A 10 -35.99 -23.78 17.09
C LEU A 10 -35.20 -22.47 17.12
N ALA A 11 -34.97 -21.91 18.31
CA ALA A 11 -34.14 -20.71 18.47
C ALA A 11 -32.66 -20.97 18.15
N LEU A 12 -32.14 -22.16 18.50
CA LEU A 12 -30.77 -22.57 18.19
C LEU A 12 -30.55 -22.84 16.70
N ALA A 13 -31.52 -23.44 16.00
CA ALA A 13 -31.43 -23.70 14.57
C ALA A 13 -31.41 -22.40 13.73
N LEU A 14 -32.21 -21.40 14.12
CA LEU A 14 -32.21 -20.07 13.48
C LEU A 14 -30.91 -19.29 13.76
N ALA A 15 -30.34 -19.41 14.96
CA ALA A 15 -29.06 -18.80 15.28
C ALA A 15 -27.90 -19.41 14.46
N ALA A 16 -27.89 -20.73 14.27
CA ALA A 16 -26.89 -21.41 13.45
C ALA A 16 -27.01 -21.06 11.95
N ALA A 17 -28.24 -20.95 11.42
CA ALA A 17 -28.46 -20.52 10.04
C ALA A 17 -28.07 -19.05 9.81
N GLY A 18 -28.33 -18.17 10.78
CA GLY A 18 -27.91 -16.77 10.74
C GLY A 18 -26.38 -16.61 10.75
N LEU A 19 -25.68 -17.40 11.58
CA LEU A 19 -24.21 -17.42 11.62
C LEU A 19 -23.59 -17.96 10.33
N GLY A 20 -24.20 -18.98 9.71
CA GLY A 20 -23.77 -19.50 8.40
C GLY A 20 -23.96 -18.50 7.26
N LEU A 21 -25.05 -17.73 7.27
CA LEU A 21 -25.31 -16.67 6.30
C LEU A 21 -24.38 -15.47 6.49
N ILE A 22 -24.15 -15.02 7.73
CA ILE A 22 -23.21 -13.92 8.02
C ILE A 22 -21.77 -14.35 7.72
N GLY A 23 -21.38 -15.58 8.10
CA GLY A 23 -20.07 -16.14 7.80
C GLY A 23 -19.85 -16.36 6.30
N GLY A 24 -20.86 -16.86 5.58
CA GLY A 24 -20.82 -17.03 4.13
C GLY A 24 -20.80 -15.71 3.37
N LEU A 25 -21.52 -14.69 3.85
CA LEU A 25 -21.51 -13.35 3.26
C LEU A 25 -20.18 -12.63 3.54
N ALA A 26 -19.61 -12.78 4.74
CA ALA A 26 -18.27 -12.26 5.04
C ALA A 26 -17.19 -12.93 4.17
N TRP A 27 -17.29 -14.24 3.93
CA TRP A 27 -16.37 -14.96 3.06
C TRP A 27 -16.55 -14.57 1.58
N ALA A 28 -17.78 -14.30 1.14
CA ALA A 28 -18.08 -13.85 -0.23
C ALA A 28 -17.66 -12.39 -0.49
N LEU A 29 -17.66 -11.52 0.52
CA LEU A 29 -17.28 -10.12 0.40
C LEU A 29 -15.77 -9.88 0.52
N ARG A 30 -15.06 -10.76 1.24
CA ARG A 30 -13.60 -10.70 1.42
C ARG A 30 -12.79 -10.64 0.12
N PRO A 31 -13.01 -11.51 -0.90
CA PRO A 31 -12.21 -11.47 -2.13
C PRO A 31 -12.40 -10.15 -2.91
N ARG A 32 -13.57 -9.52 -2.79
CA ARG A 32 -13.83 -8.22 -3.44
C ARG A 32 -13.08 -7.08 -2.76
N ALA A 33 -13.08 -7.05 -1.42
CA ALA A 33 -12.34 -6.06 -0.65
C ALA A 33 -10.81 -6.20 -0.86
N GLU A 34 -10.30 -7.43 -0.96
CA GLU A 34 -8.88 -7.69 -1.27
C GLU A 34 -8.50 -7.23 -2.69
N ALA A 35 -9.38 -7.43 -3.69
CA ALA A 35 -9.13 -6.96 -5.06
C ALA A 35 -9.14 -5.42 -5.17
N GLU A 36 -10.09 -4.75 -4.51
CA GLU A 36 -10.16 -3.28 -4.50
C GLU A 36 -8.95 -2.64 -3.81
N THR A 37 -8.51 -3.21 -2.68
CA THR A 37 -7.30 -2.74 -1.98
C THR A 37 -6.03 -2.96 -2.79
N ALA A 38 -5.90 -4.09 -3.50
CA ALA A 38 -4.79 -4.31 -4.42
C ALA A 38 -4.79 -3.33 -5.60
N ALA A 39 -5.96 -3.00 -6.15
CA ALA A 39 -6.10 -2.03 -7.23
C ALA A 39 -5.70 -0.61 -6.77
N LEU A 40 -6.10 -0.21 -5.57
CA LEU A 40 -5.70 1.06 -4.96
C LEU A 40 -4.19 1.12 -4.72
N ALA A 41 -3.61 0.06 -4.14
CA ALA A 41 -2.17 -0.03 -3.92
C ALA A 41 -1.39 0.13 -5.24
N ARG A 42 -1.79 -0.58 -6.30
CA ARG A 42 -1.18 -0.46 -7.63
C ARG A 42 -1.30 0.93 -8.22
N ARG A 43 -2.45 1.61 -8.04
CA ARG A 43 -2.63 2.99 -8.48
C ARG A 43 -1.66 3.93 -7.77
N SER A 44 -1.54 3.82 -6.45
CA SER A 44 -0.62 4.63 -5.64
C SER A 44 0.85 4.35 -5.97
N LEU A 45 1.22 3.10 -6.25
CA LEU A 45 2.58 2.75 -6.72
C LEU A 45 2.90 3.35 -8.10
N ARG A 46 1.93 3.36 -9.03
CA ARG A 46 2.09 4.01 -10.34
C ARG A 46 2.33 5.51 -10.19
N GLU A 47 1.56 6.16 -9.31
CA GLU A 47 1.77 7.58 -9.00
C GLU A 47 3.15 7.82 -8.38
N ALA A 48 3.58 6.98 -7.44
CA ALA A 48 4.91 7.07 -6.85
C ALA A 48 6.03 6.95 -7.92
N THR A 49 5.85 6.03 -8.87
CA THR A 49 6.79 5.85 -10.01
C THR A 49 6.81 7.07 -10.92
N HIS A 50 5.64 7.61 -11.27
CA HIS A 50 5.52 8.81 -12.09
C HIS A 50 6.21 10.01 -11.45
N GLN A 51 6.02 10.21 -10.15
CA GLN A 51 6.69 11.29 -9.41
C GLN A 51 8.20 11.07 -9.29
N LEU A 52 8.67 9.82 -9.17
CA LEU A 52 10.10 9.50 -9.25
C LEU A 52 10.70 9.76 -10.63
N ASP A 53 9.94 9.54 -11.70
CA ASP A 53 10.36 9.89 -13.05
C ASP A 53 10.53 11.39 -13.22
N LEU A 54 9.59 12.19 -12.68
CA LEU A 54 9.74 13.64 -12.63
C LEU A 54 10.96 14.04 -11.79
N PHE A 55 11.16 13.43 -10.63
CA PHE A 55 12.35 13.67 -9.81
C PHE A 55 13.65 13.40 -10.59
N LEU A 56 13.76 12.26 -11.28
CA LEU A 56 14.93 11.88 -12.05
C LEU A 56 15.23 12.86 -13.21
N GLN A 57 14.19 13.43 -13.81
CA GLN A 57 14.32 14.41 -14.89
C GLN A 57 14.70 15.81 -14.38
N THR A 58 14.15 16.22 -13.23
CA THR A 58 14.30 17.58 -12.71
C THR A 58 15.53 17.73 -11.80
N TYR A 59 15.95 16.70 -11.07
CA TYR A 59 17.05 16.80 -10.11
C TYR A 59 18.38 17.35 -10.69
N PRO A 60 18.82 16.95 -11.91
CA PRO A 60 20.08 17.42 -12.46
C PRO A 60 20.12 18.93 -12.75
N THR A 61 18.96 19.55 -13.01
CA THR A 61 18.85 20.95 -13.43
C THR A 61 18.30 21.84 -12.32
N ALA A 62 17.39 21.33 -11.49
CA ALA A 62 16.74 22.06 -10.41
C ALA A 62 16.52 21.16 -9.17
N PRO A 63 17.57 20.90 -8.36
CA PRO A 63 17.48 20.05 -7.17
C PRO A 63 16.40 20.52 -6.16
N GLY A 64 16.24 21.84 -6.03
CA GLY A 64 15.21 22.44 -5.15
C GLY A 64 13.79 22.13 -5.60
N GLU A 65 13.51 22.15 -6.91
CA GLU A 65 12.20 21.81 -7.46
C GLU A 65 11.92 20.31 -7.40
N ALA A 66 12.97 19.50 -7.64
CA ALA A 66 12.89 18.05 -7.58
C ALA A 66 12.46 17.53 -6.20
N ARG A 67 12.80 18.22 -5.10
CA ARG A 67 12.34 17.89 -3.73
C ARG A 67 10.83 17.72 -3.63
N GLY A 68 10.06 18.56 -4.32
CA GLY A 68 8.60 18.48 -4.35
C GLY A 68 8.11 17.18 -5.00
N ALA A 69 8.74 16.76 -6.10
CA ALA A 69 8.43 15.49 -6.76
C ALA A 69 8.78 14.29 -5.85
N LEU A 70 9.93 14.33 -5.17
CA LEU A 70 10.32 13.28 -4.22
C LEU A 70 9.34 13.15 -3.05
N GLN A 71 8.86 14.27 -2.51
CA GLN A 71 7.88 14.26 -1.42
C GLN A 71 6.54 13.67 -1.86
N ARG A 72 6.07 14.01 -3.07
CA ARG A 72 4.85 13.42 -3.65
C ARG A 72 5.02 11.92 -3.90
N ALA A 73 6.18 11.51 -4.41
CA ALA A 73 6.50 10.09 -4.60
C ALA A 73 6.43 9.31 -3.28
N ARG A 74 7.04 9.84 -2.21
CA ARG A 74 6.99 9.25 -0.87
C ARG A 74 5.57 9.14 -0.35
N SER A 75 4.77 10.20 -0.48
CA SER A 75 3.38 10.20 -0.01
C SER A 75 2.55 9.14 -0.73
N ALA A 76 2.69 9.03 -2.05
CA ALA A 76 2.01 8.01 -2.84
C ALA A 76 2.49 6.59 -2.46
N PHE A 77 3.78 6.40 -2.21
CA PHE A 77 4.31 5.13 -1.71
C PHE A 77 3.75 4.78 -0.33
N ASP A 78 3.67 5.73 0.61
CA ASP A 78 3.13 5.49 1.95
C ASP A 78 1.63 5.12 1.92
N GLN A 79 0.87 5.68 0.98
CA GLN A 79 -0.51 5.25 0.72
C GLN A 79 -0.57 3.78 0.26
N ALA A 80 0.30 3.39 -0.68
CA ALA A 80 0.41 1.99 -1.10
C ALA A 80 0.89 1.08 0.04
N ALA A 81 1.85 1.54 0.84
CA ALA A 81 2.44 0.81 1.95
C ALA A 81 1.41 0.42 3.02
N GLY A 82 0.39 1.26 3.26
CA GLY A 82 -0.72 0.91 4.15
C GLY A 82 -1.38 -0.41 3.75
N HIS A 83 -1.57 -0.62 2.45
CA HIS A 83 -2.17 -1.85 1.90
C HIS A 83 -1.18 -3.00 1.79
N LEU A 84 0.09 -2.71 1.45
CA LEU A 84 1.13 -3.72 1.24
C LEU A 84 1.75 -4.22 2.56
N SER A 85 1.62 -3.47 3.66
CA SER A 85 2.27 -3.81 4.94
C SER A 85 1.90 -5.20 5.48
N LEU A 86 0.71 -5.70 5.13
CA LEU A 86 0.22 -7.01 5.57
C LEU A 86 0.76 -8.17 4.73
N THR A 87 1.08 -7.93 3.46
CA THR A 87 1.48 -8.99 2.50
C THR A 87 2.96 -8.92 2.14
N ARG A 88 3.55 -7.72 2.15
CA ARG A 88 4.92 -7.39 1.72
C ARG A 88 5.61 -6.44 2.71
N PRO A 89 5.74 -6.83 4.00
CA PRO A 89 6.28 -5.94 5.03
C PRO A 89 7.76 -5.61 4.84
N ALA A 90 8.55 -6.52 4.26
CA ALA A 90 9.99 -6.32 4.08
C ALA A 90 10.26 -5.28 2.97
N GLU A 91 9.53 -5.38 1.88
CA GLU A 91 9.60 -4.49 0.73
C GLU A 91 9.15 -3.09 1.09
N VAL A 92 8.08 -2.97 1.90
CA VAL A 92 7.63 -1.69 2.45
C VAL A 92 8.70 -1.04 3.33
N ARG A 93 9.32 -1.80 4.26
CA ARG A 93 10.40 -1.27 5.11
C ARG A 93 11.59 -0.80 4.28
N GLN A 94 12.00 -1.61 3.31
CA GLN A 94 13.12 -1.26 2.46
C GLN A 94 12.83 -0.03 1.59
N GLY A 95 11.63 0.06 0.99
CA GLY A 95 11.23 1.22 0.22
C GLY A 95 11.23 2.51 1.06
N ARG A 96 10.78 2.44 2.32
CA ARG A 96 10.87 3.57 3.26
C ARG A 96 12.31 3.99 3.54
N ALA A 97 13.19 3.02 3.81
CA ALA A 97 14.61 3.30 4.03
C ALA A 97 15.26 3.93 2.79
N ASP A 98 14.95 3.43 1.59
CA ASP A 98 15.45 4.00 0.33
C ASP A 98 14.96 5.46 0.14
N PHE A 99 13.68 5.75 0.47
CA PHE A 99 13.14 7.11 0.44
C PHE A 99 13.83 8.03 1.46
N GLU A 100 14.05 7.57 2.69
CA GLU A 100 14.74 8.33 3.74
C GLU A 100 16.17 8.67 3.33
N GLN A 101 16.89 7.70 2.77
CA GLN A 101 18.23 7.93 2.25
C GLN A 101 18.23 8.93 1.09
N LEU A 102 17.29 8.79 0.14
CA LEU A 102 17.17 9.69 -1.00
C LEU A 102 16.85 11.12 -0.55
N GLN A 103 15.98 11.28 0.45
CA GLN A 103 15.66 12.57 1.05
C GLN A 103 16.85 13.18 1.76
N ALA A 104 17.62 12.40 2.53
CA ALA A 104 18.82 12.89 3.20
C ALA A 104 19.86 13.41 2.20
N LEU A 105 20.12 12.66 1.12
CA LEU A 105 21.04 13.08 0.07
C LEU A 105 20.55 14.32 -0.67
N THR A 106 19.25 14.38 -0.97
CA THR A 106 18.62 15.53 -1.64
C THR A 106 18.63 16.79 -0.76
N ALA A 107 18.43 16.63 0.56
CA ALA A 107 18.50 17.71 1.54
C ALA A 107 19.93 18.22 1.70
N ALA A 108 20.92 17.32 1.62
CA ALA A 108 22.34 17.65 1.61
C ALA A 108 22.85 18.19 0.26
N GLU A 109 21.96 18.36 -0.73
CA GLU A 109 22.31 18.85 -2.08
C GLU A 109 23.41 18.03 -2.74
N ALA A 110 23.38 16.72 -2.48
CA ALA A 110 24.35 15.79 -3.03
C ALA A 110 24.33 15.84 -4.56
N PRO A 111 25.48 15.61 -5.21
CA PRO A 111 25.57 15.73 -6.65
C PRO A 111 24.75 14.63 -7.37
N PRO A 112 24.28 14.88 -8.61
CA PRO A 112 23.39 13.97 -9.32
C PRO A 112 23.92 12.54 -9.48
N GLU A 113 25.23 12.38 -9.65
CA GLU A 113 25.90 11.08 -9.73
C GLU A 113 25.72 10.20 -8.49
N THR A 114 25.47 10.79 -7.32
CA THR A 114 25.19 10.08 -6.08
C THR A 114 23.70 9.79 -5.93
N VAL A 115 22.85 10.73 -6.34
CA VAL A 115 21.40 10.71 -6.10
C VAL A 115 20.64 9.87 -7.14
N LEU A 116 20.94 10.07 -8.43
CA LEU A 116 20.21 9.45 -9.53
C LEU A 116 20.28 7.91 -9.51
N PRO A 117 21.41 7.24 -9.22
CA PRO A 117 21.45 5.78 -9.12
C PRO A 117 20.56 5.23 -8.01
N LEU A 118 20.46 5.94 -6.87
CA LEU A 118 19.56 5.54 -5.79
C LEU A 118 18.09 5.69 -6.20
N ALA A 119 17.73 6.83 -6.80
CA ALA A 119 16.37 7.08 -7.28
C ALA A 119 15.93 6.10 -8.38
N ARG A 120 16.83 5.71 -9.30
CA ARG A 120 16.54 4.67 -10.32
C ARG A 120 16.26 3.32 -9.69
N ARG A 121 17.10 2.88 -8.75
CA ARG A 121 16.89 1.61 -8.02
C ARG A 121 15.56 1.61 -7.25
N LEU A 122 15.23 2.73 -6.60
CA LEU A 122 13.96 2.88 -5.90
C LEU A 122 12.77 2.80 -6.88
N ARG A 123 12.86 3.47 -8.03
CA ARG A 123 11.85 3.40 -9.08
C ARG A 123 11.62 1.96 -9.55
N GLU A 124 12.69 1.24 -9.90
CA GLU A 124 12.64 -0.16 -10.34
C GLU A 124 12.00 -1.06 -9.28
N ARG A 125 12.36 -0.86 -8.00
CA ARG A 125 11.76 -1.59 -6.88
C ARG A 125 10.26 -1.34 -6.77
N ILE A 126 9.83 -0.08 -6.84
CA ILE A 126 8.40 0.29 -6.79
C ILE A 126 7.65 -0.28 -8.00
N GLN A 127 8.28 -0.33 -9.16
CA GLN A 127 7.71 -0.96 -10.36
C GLN A 127 7.55 -2.47 -10.20
N ALA A 128 8.52 -3.16 -9.59
CA ALA A 128 8.39 -4.59 -9.28
C ALA A 128 7.20 -4.89 -8.36
N LEU A 129 6.88 -3.98 -7.43
CA LEU A 129 5.70 -4.09 -6.56
C LEU A 129 4.36 -3.94 -7.30
N GLN A 130 4.35 -3.46 -8.54
CA GLN A 130 3.14 -3.30 -9.35
C GLN A 130 2.79 -4.54 -10.18
N GLY A 131 3.81 -5.29 -10.62
CA GLY A 131 3.72 -6.30 -11.67
C GLY A 131 3.48 -7.74 -11.19
N GLU A 132 3.37 -7.94 -9.88
CA GLU A 132 3.07 -9.25 -9.27
C GLU A 132 1.63 -9.36 -8.76
#